data_AF-A0A328ZV04-F1
#
_entry.id   AF-A0A328ZV04-F1
#
_cell.length_a   1.000
_cell.length_b   1.000
_cell.length_c   1.000
_cell.angle_alpha   90.00
_cell.angle_beta   90.00
_cell.angle_gamma   90.00
#
_symmetry.space_group_name_H-M   'P 1'
#
loop_
_entity.id
_entity.type
_entity.pdbx_description
1 polymer ?
#
loop_
_entity_poly.entity_id
_entity_poly.type
_entity_poly.pdbx_seq_one_letter_code
_entity_poly.pdbx_strand_id
1 'polypeptide(L)'
;MSNPCLILEVSDHDQWEPFRGCQRLPPDRRPTVLHPSREVAEEEALRLARTHPGRMFAVMEVVTAARTVAVPTHVTLGGLVFADRQLPRLMQVGDGADEIPF
;
A
#
# COMPACT_ATOMS: atom_id res chain seq x y z
N MET A 1 8.04 -10.53 10.18
CA MET A 1 7.13 -11.09 9.13
C MET A 1 7.54 -10.54 7.76
N SER A 2 7.13 -11.15 6.62
CA SER A 2 7.42 -10.58 5.28
C SER A 2 6.36 -9.54 4.94
N ASN A 3 6.74 -8.42 4.33
CA ASN A 3 5.80 -7.36 4.00
C ASN A 3 4.95 -7.75 2.79
N PRO A 4 3.65 -7.39 2.82
CA PRO A 4 2.78 -7.68 1.70
C PRO A 4 3.16 -6.86 0.46
N CYS A 5 2.92 -7.43 -0.71
CA CYS A 5 3.35 -6.90 -1.99
C CYS A 5 2.19 -6.76 -2.99
N LEU A 6 2.26 -5.73 -3.83
CA LEU A 6 1.34 -5.48 -4.94
C LEU A 6 2.07 -5.69 -6.26
N ILE A 7 1.34 -6.16 -7.27
CA ILE A 7 1.84 -6.23 -8.65
C ILE A 7 1.08 -5.18 -9.46
N LEU A 8 1.82 -4.41 -10.26
CA LEU A 8 1.28 -3.41 -11.17
C LEU A 8 1.81 -3.65 -12.58
N GLU A 9 0.95 -3.64 -13.58
CA GLU A 9 1.36 -3.70 -14.98
C GLU A 9 1.66 -2.26 -15.47
N VAL A 10 2.87 -2.03 -15.97
CA VAL A 10 3.47 -0.69 -16.18
C VAL A 10 4.02 -0.48 -17.60
N SER A 11 3.60 -1.29 -18.58
CA SER A 11 4.19 -1.28 -19.92
C SER A 11 4.06 0.06 -20.65
N ASP A 12 2.99 0.80 -20.37
CA ASP A 12 2.62 2.08 -20.99
C ASP A 12 2.50 3.20 -19.95
N HIS A 13 3.26 3.12 -18.86
CA HIS A 13 3.19 4.11 -17.77
C HIS A 13 3.41 5.54 -18.27
N ASP A 14 4.25 5.72 -19.31
CA ASP A 14 4.50 6.97 -20.00
C ASP A 14 3.26 7.62 -20.64
N GLN A 15 2.23 6.82 -20.94
CA GLN A 15 0.97 7.26 -21.56
C GLN A 15 -0.14 7.56 -20.53
N TRP A 16 0.11 7.32 -19.24
CA TRP A 16 -0.88 7.53 -18.20
C TRP A 16 -1.18 9.02 -17.98
N GLU A 17 -2.42 9.32 -17.56
CA GLU A 17 -2.83 10.70 -17.29
C GLU A 17 -1.93 11.35 -16.23
N PRO A 18 -1.40 12.56 -16.48
CA PRO A 18 -0.64 13.27 -15.47
C PRO A 18 -1.55 13.71 -14.31
N PHE A 19 -1.05 13.60 -13.09
CA PHE A 19 -1.74 14.05 -11.89
C PHE A 19 -0.75 14.60 -10.87
N ARG A 20 -0.79 15.93 -10.65
CA ARG A 20 0.04 16.63 -9.64
C ARG A 20 1.54 16.31 -9.72
N GLY A 21 2.09 16.23 -10.93
CA GLY A 21 3.50 15.89 -11.16
C GLY A 21 3.82 14.40 -11.12
N CYS A 22 2.81 13.55 -10.98
CA CYS A 22 2.91 12.08 -11.06
C CYS A 22 2.10 11.55 -12.26
N GLN A 23 2.18 10.25 -12.52
CA GLN A 23 1.29 9.55 -13.43
C GLN A 23 0.18 8.85 -12.67
N ARG A 24 -1.05 8.96 -13.15
CA ARG A 24 -2.23 8.38 -12.52
C ARG A 24 -2.47 6.99 -13.06
N LEU A 25 -2.51 6.00 -12.17
CA LEU A 25 -2.91 4.64 -12.54
C LEU A 25 -4.33 4.64 -13.13
N PRO A 26 -4.53 4.02 -14.31
CA PRO A 26 -5.85 3.79 -14.89
C PRO A 26 -6.76 2.99 -13.92
N PRO A 27 -8.08 3.27 -13.87
CA PRO A 27 -9.00 2.60 -12.95
C PRO A 27 -9.00 1.06 -13.06
N ASP A 28 -8.88 0.55 -14.28
CA ASP A 28 -8.84 -0.87 -14.65
C ASP A 28 -7.50 -1.55 -14.30
N ARG A 29 -6.45 -0.77 -14.01
CA ARG A 29 -5.11 -1.27 -13.67
C ARG A 29 -4.75 -1.09 -12.20
N ARG A 30 -5.70 -0.66 -11.36
CA ARG A 30 -5.47 -0.56 -9.93
C ARG A 30 -5.18 -1.95 -9.36
N PRO A 31 -4.12 -2.13 -8.56
CA PRO A 31 -3.84 -3.41 -7.92
C PRO A 31 -5.05 -3.88 -7.11
N THR A 32 -5.50 -5.11 -7.35
CA THR A 32 -6.66 -5.70 -6.67
C THR A 32 -6.26 -6.81 -5.69
N VAL A 33 -5.03 -7.31 -5.79
CA VAL A 33 -4.53 -8.44 -5.01
C VAL A 33 -3.30 -8.01 -4.22
N LEU A 34 -3.34 -8.28 -2.92
CA LEU A 34 -2.22 -8.13 -2.00
C LEU A 34 -1.60 -9.51 -1.77
N HIS A 35 -0.33 -9.67 -2.12
CA HIS A 35 0.43 -10.90 -1.95
C HIS A 35 1.07 -10.91 -0.56
N PRO A 36 1.11 -12.06 0.12
CA PRO A 36 1.56 -12.13 1.51
C PRO A 36 3.08 -11.96 1.67
N SER A 37 3.85 -12.17 0.62
CA SER A 37 5.30 -11.99 0.63
C SER A 37 5.82 -11.59 -0.74
N ARG A 38 7.06 -11.11 -0.75
CA ARG A 38 7.78 -10.77 -1.97
C ARG A 38 7.96 -11.99 -2.89
N GLU A 39 8.30 -13.15 -2.35
CA GLU A 39 8.53 -14.37 -3.14
C GLU A 39 7.27 -14.76 -3.91
N VAL A 40 6.11 -14.75 -3.24
CA VAL A 40 4.82 -15.07 -3.87
C VAL A 40 4.46 -14.05 -4.95
N ALA A 41 4.74 -12.76 -4.71
CA ALA A 41 4.48 -11.71 -5.70
C ALA A 41 5.40 -11.81 -6.93
N GLU A 42 6.67 -12.17 -6.75
CA GLU A 42 7.62 -12.36 -7.84
C GLU A 42 7.25 -13.56 -8.71
N GLU A 43 6.86 -14.69 -8.10
CA GLU A 43 6.37 -15.86 -8.83
C GLU A 43 5.13 -15.53 -9.67
N GLU A 44 4.18 -14.80 -9.10
CA GLU A 44 2.97 -14.37 -9.82
C GLU A 44 3.28 -13.37 -10.94
N ALA A 45 4.20 -12.42 -10.71
CA ALA A 45 4.65 -11.48 -11.74
C ALA A 45 5.30 -12.22 -12.92
N LEU A 46 6.12 -13.24 -12.65
CA LEU A 46 6.71 -14.10 -13.68
C LEU A 46 5.64 -14.89 -14.45
N ARG A 47 4.63 -15.42 -13.76
CA ARG A 47 3.49 -16.11 -14.40
C ARG A 47 2.71 -15.17 -15.32
N LEU A 48 2.47 -13.93 -14.88
CA LEU A 48 1.80 -12.89 -15.65
C LEU A 48 2.60 -12.48 -16.89
N ALA A 49 3.91 -12.28 -16.75
CA ALA A 49 4.81 -11.98 -17.87
C ALA A 49 4.84 -13.09 -18.92
N ARG A 50 4.79 -14.37 -18.51
CA ARG A 50 4.68 -15.52 -19.43
C ARG A 50 3.35 -15.55 -20.16
N THR A 51 2.26 -15.19 -19.47
CA THR A 51 0.89 -15.20 -20.02
C THR A 51 0.64 -14.02 -20.97
N HIS A 52 1.32 -12.90 -20.74
CA HIS A 52 1.19 -11.68 -21.54
C HIS A 52 2.56 -11.22 -22.08
N PRO A 53 3.07 -11.88 -23.15
CA PRO A 53 4.35 -11.50 -23.76
C PRO A 53 4.38 -10.02 -24.17
N GLY A 54 5.49 -9.35 -23.88
CA GLY A 54 5.68 -7.93 -24.18
C GLY A 54 5.11 -6.96 -23.15
N ARG A 55 4.45 -7.46 -22.09
CA ARG A 55 4.06 -6.63 -20.94
C ARG A 55 5.11 -6.64 -19.84
N MET A 56 5.14 -5.55 -19.07
CA MET A 56 6.02 -5.34 -17.93
C MET A 56 5.20 -5.26 -16.64
N PHE A 57 5.59 -6.06 -15.64
CA PHE A 57 4.95 -6.10 -14.34
C PHE A 57 5.97 -5.69 -13.26
N ALA A 58 5.63 -4.67 -12.48
CA ALA A 58 6.40 -4.19 -11.35
C ALA A 58 5.86 -4.81 -10.06
N VAL A 59 6.77 -5.33 -9.22
CA VAL A 59 6.46 -5.78 -7.86
C VAL A 59 6.79 -4.65 -6.90
N MET A 60 5.83 -4.27 -6.06
CA MET A 60 5.94 -3.17 -5.11
C MET A 60 5.64 -3.66 -3.70
N GLU A 61 6.58 -3.46 -2.78
CA GLU A 61 6.41 -3.78 -1.37
C GLU A 61 5.64 -2.67 -0.66
N VAL A 62 4.68 -3.04 0.19
CA VAL A 62 3.95 -2.08 1.01
C VAL A 62 4.76 -1.82 2.28
N VAL A 63 5.46 -0.68 2.31
CA VAL A 63 6.30 -0.28 3.45
C VAL A 63 5.51 0.53 4.49
N THR A 64 4.58 1.36 4.03
CA THR A 64 3.72 2.17 4.89
C THR A 64 2.30 2.21 4.33
N ALA A 65 1.32 2.36 5.20
CA ALA A 65 -0.06 2.56 4.80
C ALA A 65 -0.72 3.66 5.65
N ALA A 66 -1.68 4.35 5.04
CA ALA A 66 -2.45 5.39 5.71
C ALA A 66 -3.74 4.79 6.28
N ARG A 67 -4.00 5.05 7.56
CA ARG A 67 -5.25 4.65 8.23
C ARG A 67 -5.78 5.80 9.06
N THR A 68 -7.10 5.97 9.09
CA THR A 68 -7.75 6.86 10.05
C THR A 68 -7.75 6.20 11.42
N VAL A 69 -7.14 6.85 12.41
CA VAL A 69 -7.04 6.38 13.78
C VAL A 69 -7.63 7.39 14.75
N ALA A 70 -8.13 6.90 15.89
CA ALA A 70 -8.57 7.74 16.99
C ALA A 70 -7.34 8.28 17.74
N VAL A 71 -7.16 9.60 17.74
CA VAL A 71 -6.09 10.28 18.47
C VAL A 71 -6.69 11.03 19.66
N PRO A 72 -6.24 10.77 20.90
CA PRO A 72 -6.65 11.55 22.06
C PRO A 72 -6.34 13.04 21.85
N THR A 73 -7.34 13.89 22.01
CA THR A 73 -7.18 15.35 21.87
C THR A 73 -7.22 16.07 23.22
N HIS A 74 -7.96 15.52 24.18
CA HIS A 74 -8.08 16.07 25.52
C HIS A 74 -7.82 14.97 26.53
N VAL A 75 -6.85 15.20 27.41
CA VAL A 75 -6.52 14.30 28.52
C VAL A 75 -6.67 15.08 29.82
N THR A 76 -7.22 14.42 30.84
CA THR A 76 -7.26 14.97 32.19
C THR A 76 -5.85 15.04 32.79
N LEU A 77 -5.65 15.81 33.87
CA LEU A 77 -4.38 15.83 34.60
C LEU A 77 -3.95 14.43 35.10
N GLY A 78 -4.90 13.51 35.29
CA GLY A 78 -4.64 12.12 35.66
C GLY A 78 -4.40 11.17 34.46
N GLY A 79 -4.30 11.69 33.24
CA GLY A 79 -4.02 10.90 32.04
C GLY A 79 -5.23 10.19 31.41
N LEU A 80 -6.44 10.35 31.96
CA LEU A 80 -7.66 9.79 31.35
C LEU A 80 -8.02 10.58 30.09
N VAL A 81 -8.23 9.87 28.98
CA VAL A 81 -8.70 10.44 27.71
C VAL A 81 -10.15 10.90 27.88
N PHE A 82 -10.39 12.18 27.66
CA PHE A 82 -11.71 12.82 27.75
C PHE A 82 -12.38 12.98 26.39
N ALA A 83 -11.58 13.18 25.33
CA ALA A 83 -12.07 13.27 23.95
C ALA A 83 -11.01 12.81 22.95
N ASP A 84 -11.45 12.24 21.84
CA ASP A 84 -10.61 11.86 20.70
C ASP A 84 -11.05 12.53 19.40
N ARG A 85 -10.21 12.40 18.37
CA ARG A 85 -10.51 12.82 17.01
C ARG A 85 -10.00 11.78 16.01
N GLN A 86 -10.80 11.53 14.98
CA GLN A 86 -10.40 10.68 13.85
C GLN A 86 -9.47 11.45 12.92
N LEU A 87 -8.20 11.01 12.83
CA LEU A 87 -7.18 11.64 12.00
C LEU A 87 -6.49 10.59 11.11
N PRO A 88 -6.21 10.92 9.83
CA PRO A 88 -5.40 10.06 8.98
C PRO A 88 -3.94 10.06 9.46
N ARG A 89 -3.37 8.87 9.64
CA ARG A 89 -1.98 8.68 10.07
C ARG A 89 -1.29 7.64 9.18
N LEU A 90 -0.01 7.86 8.89
CA LEU A 90 0.85 6.84 8.28
C LEU A 90 1.30 5.85 9.36
N MET A 91 1.17 4.58 9.05
CA MET A 91 1.53 3.45 9.89
C MET A 91 2.52 2.57 9.13
N GLN A 92 3.48 1.98 9.85
CA GLN A 92 4.41 1.03 9.25
C GLN A 92 3.73 -0.32 9.11
N VAL A 93 4.12 -1.07 8.08
CA VAL A 93 3.68 -2.45 7.88
C VAL A 93 4.77 -3.40 8.37
N GLY A 94 4.39 -4.42 9.14
CA GLY A 94 5.33 -5.35 9.80
C GLY A 94 5.89 -4.84 11.14
N ASP A 95 6.72 -5.65 11.81
CA ASP A 95 7.02 -5.59 13.27
C ASP A 95 7.43 -4.18 13.78
N GLY A 96 6.49 -3.41 14.35
CA GLY A 96 6.66 -1.99 14.72
C GLY A 96 5.55 -1.45 15.64
N ALA A 97 5.86 -0.44 16.45
CA ALA A 97 4.93 0.08 17.49
C ALA A 97 3.61 0.68 16.94
N ASP A 98 3.58 1.07 15.66
CA ASP A 98 2.41 1.61 14.95
C ASP A 98 2.06 0.71 13.74
N GLU A 99 1.83 -0.57 14.02
CA GLU A 99 1.60 -1.62 13.03
C GLU A 99 0.18 -1.69 12.46
N ILE A 100 0.08 -2.05 11.18
CA ILE A 100 -1.18 -2.57 10.61
C ILE A 100 -1.08 -4.10 10.54
N PRO A 101 -2.04 -4.84 11.13
CA PRO A 101 -2.05 -6.30 11.08
C PRO A 101 -2.43 -6.74 9.67
N PHE A 102 -1.45 -7.22 8.92
CA PHE A 102 -1.61 -7.83 7.60
C PHE A 102 -1.17 -9.29 7.64
#